data_AF-A0A930TXK0-F1
#
_entry.id   AF-A0A930TXK0-F1
#
_cell.length_a   1.000
_cell.length_b   1.000
_cell.length_c   1.000
_cell.angle_alpha   90.00
_cell.angle_beta   90.00
_cell.angle_gamma   90.00
#
_symmetry.space_group_name_H-M   'P 1'
#
loop_
_entity.id
_entity.type
_entity.pdbx_description
1 polymer ?
#
loop_
_entity_poly.entity_id
_entity_poly.type
_entity_poly.pdbx_seq_one_letter_code
_entity_poly.pdbx_strand_id
1 'polypeptide(L)'
;MVLISRLQPGQPGRISGRVIRITDNDEFILRDRSGSIRVDANLDDDRRLQITRGDRLIVTGRRDDDDLEFDAVRIRTSEGDRVLSTPAFGDDDWFDRDRFDDDDLIIGSTTRDRLVGTDDDDVLIGKGGNDVLTGGRDRDLFVFERVSDGRDRITDFSPREDALDMRAIFNRPNYRSRNPLDDYLELRQFGAHTQVRIDPDGDLGNRPFQTLVILENTLSGDISTKNVLT
;
A
#
# COMPACT_ATOMS: atom_id res chain seq x y z
N MET A 1 -7.63 17.92 -14.46
CA MET A 1 -6.44 18.39 -13.72
C MET A 1 -6.76 19.68 -13.00
N VAL A 2 -6.20 19.84 -11.81
CA VAL A 2 -6.18 21.10 -11.06
C VAL A 2 -5.09 22.00 -11.65
N LEU A 3 -5.32 23.32 -11.69
CA LEU A 3 -4.27 24.29 -12.04
C LEU A 3 -3.27 24.34 -10.89
N ILE A 4 -1.97 24.37 -11.20
CA ILE A 4 -0.93 24.39 -10.16
C ILE A 4 -1.15 25.56 -9.17
N SER A 5 -1.54 26.73 -9.66
CA SER A 5 -1.79 27.90 -8.79
C SER A 5 -3.01 27.78 -7.87
N ARG A 6 -3.81 26.71 -8.00
CA ARG A 6 -5.02 26.47 -7.21
C ARG A 6 -4.91 25.28 -6.27
N LEU A 7 -3.77 24.57 -6.24
CA LEU A 7 -3.54 23.51 -5.27
C LEU A 7 -3.44 24.11 -3.86
N GLN A 8 -4.30 23.66 -2.96
CA GLN A 8 -4.22 24.03 -1.55
C GLN A 8 -3.34 23.02 -0.80
N PRO A 9 -2.60 23.46 0.23
CA PRO A 9 -1.87 22.55 1.11
C PRO A 9 -2.81 21.48 1.70
N GLY A 10 -2.29 20.27 1.84
CA GLY A 10 -2.98 19.15 2.46
C GLY A 10 -4.05 18.52 1.58
N GLN A 11 -4.28 19.01 0.37
CA GLN A 11 -5.28 18.47 -0.54
C GLN A 11 -4.69 17.50 -1.56
N PRO A 12 -5.33 16.34 -1.79
CA PRO A 12 -4.98 15.49 -2.91
C PRO A 12 -5.32 16.19 -4.23
N GLY A 13 -4.48 15.98 -5.23
CA GLY A 13 -4.56 16.68 -6.49
C GLY A 13 -4.07 15.84 -7.66
N ARG A 14 -4.50 16.24 -8.85
CA ARG A 14 -3.93 15.73 -10.10
C ARG A 14 -3.59 16.90 -11.01
N ILE A 15 -2.30 17.12 -11.19
CA ILE A 15 -1.74 18.22 -11.98
C ILE A 15 -1.09 17.71 -13.26
N SER A 16 -0.82 18.64 -14.16
CA SER A 16 -0.11 18.33 -15.39
C SER A 16 0.71 19.52 -15.83
N GLY A 17 1.88 19.27 -16.39
CA GLY A 17 2.73 20.34 -16.87
C GLY A 17 3.89 19.82 -17.70
N ARG A 18 4.83 20.72 -17.95
CA ARG A 18 6.13 20.37 -18.51
C ARG A 18 7.19 20.40 -17.41
N VAL A 19 8.09 19.42 -17.43
CA VAL A 19 9.31 19.43 -16.60
C VAL A 19 10.17 20.59 -17.09
N ILE A 20 10.46 21.56 -16.20
CA ILE A 20 11.32 22.70 -16.55
C ILE A 20 12.72 22.59 -15.96
N ARG A 21 12.88 21.79 -14.90
CA ARG A 21 14.13 21.53 -14.20
C ARG A 21 14.01 20.22 -13.43
N ILE A 22 15.09 19.46 -13.36
CA ILE A 22 15.28 18.34 -12.43
C ILE A 22 16.23 18.87 -11.36
N THR A 23 15.87 18.72 -10.09
CA THR A 23 16.59 19.33 -8.96
C THR A 23 17.53 18.35 -8.29
N ASP A 24 17.19 17.06 -8.25
CA ASP A 24 18.02 15.94 -7.81
C ASP A 24 17.63 14.63 -8.56
N ASN A 25 17.65 13.48 -7.90
CA ASN A 25 17.39 12.19 -8.52
C ASN A 25 15.90 11.92 -8.78
N ASP A 26 15.03 12.40 -7.92
CA ASP A 26 13.61 12.09 -7.87
C ASP A 26 12.73 13.34 -7.87
N GLU A 27 13.33 14.49 -7.59
CA GLU A 27 12.65 15.75 -7.53
C GLU A 27 12.82 16.61 -8.78
N PHE A 28 11.75 17.31 -9.13
CA PHE A 28 11.72 18.18 -10.30
C PHE A 28 10.72 19.32 -10.17
N ILE A 29 10.89 20.34 -11.01
CA ILE A 29 9.95 21.45 -11.12
C ILE A 29 9.02 21.21 -12.31
N LEU A 30 7.73 21.08 -12.03
CA LEU A 30 6.67 20.98 -13.02
C LEU A 30 6.00 22.35 -13.23
N ARG A 31 5.78 22.73 -14.49
CA ARG A 31 5.13 24.01 -14.84
C ARG A 31 3.95 23.85 -15.78
N ASP A 32 2.85 24.52 -15.46
CA ASP A 32 1.69 24.70 -16.33
C ASP A 32 1.52 26.19 -16.72
N ARG A 33 0.38 26.56 -17.30
CA ARG A 33 0.10 27.96 -17.69
C ARG A 33 -0.20 28.89 -16.51
N SER A 34 -0.42 28.34 -15.32
CA SER A 34 -0.86 29.03 -14.12
C SER A 34 0.26 29.23 -13.10
N GLY A 35 1.26 28.36 -13.10
CA GLY A 35 2.39 28.43 -12.17
C GLY A 35 3.33 27.22 -12.29
N SER A 36 4.26 27.14 -11.35
CA SER A 36 5.18 26.01 -11.19
C SER A 36 5.16 25.49 -9.76
N ILE A 37 5.45 24.22 -9.58
CA ILE A 37 5.54 23.55 -8.28
C ILE A 37 6.72 22.58 -8.29
N ARG A 38 7.38 22.45 -7.13
CA ARG A 38 8.36 21.40 -6.87
C ARG A 38 7.59 20.11 -6.60
N VAL A 39 7.98 19.05 -7.27
CA VAL A 39 7.35 17.74 -7.19
C VAL A 39 8.43 16.81 -6.71
N ASP A 40 8.21 16.27 -5.52
CA ASP A 40 8.97 15.16 -4.99
C ASP A 40 8.36 13.88 -5.57
N ALA A 41 9.15 13.04 -6.25
CA ALA A 41 8.66 11.77 -6.76
C ALA A 41 8.66 10.66 -5.70
N ASN A 42 9.24 10.95 -4.53
CA ASN A 42 9.41 10.10 -3.38
C ASN A 42 10.08 8.78 -3.79
N LEU A 43 11.21 8.89 -4.50
CA LEU A 43 12.02 7.71 -4.85
C LEU A 43 13.21 7.63 -3.89
N ASP A 44 13.70 6.42 -3.66
CA ASP A 44 14.92 6.22 -2.89
C ASP A 44 16.14 6.94 -3.49
N ASP A 45 17.08 7.34 -2.62
CA ASP A 45 18.29 8.08 -2.98
C ASP A 45 19.13 7.43 -4.11
N ASP A 46 19.03 6.10 -4.26
CA ASP A 46 19.75 5.31 -5.27
C ASP A 46 18.98 5.13 -6.59
N ARG A 47 17.67 5.42 -6.60
CA ARG A 47 16.83 5.40 -7.79
C ARG A 47 16.80 6.77 -8.44
N ARG A 48 16.52 6.79 -9.74
CA ARG A 48 16.46 8.04 -10.51
C ARG A 48 15.24 8.05 -11.42
N LEU A 49 14.47 9.13 -11.32
CA LEU A 49 13.33 9.37 -12.17
C LEU A 49 13.80 9.52 -13.63
N GLN A 50 13.34 8.62 -14.50
CA GLN A 50 13.70 8.61 -15.92
C GLN A 50 12.92 9.66 -16.72
N ILE A 51 13.10 10.93 -16.37
CA ILE A 51 12.51 12.09 -17.06
C ILE A 51 13.58 13.01 -17.61
N THR A 52 13.19 13.81 -18.60
CA THR A 52 14.01 14.88 -19.19
C THR A 52 13.28 16.21 -19.15
N ARG A 53 14.05 17.30 -19.08
CA ARG A 53 13.50 18.65 -19.24
C ARG A 53 12.74 18.76 -20.56
N GLY A 54 11.48 19.19 -20.48
CA GLY A 54 10.58 19.32 -21.63
C GLY A 54 9.46 18.28 -21.65
N ASP A 55 9.64 17.16 -20.94
CA ASP A 55 8.65 16.09 -20.83
C ASP A 55 7.33 16.62 -20.30
N ARG A 56 6.23 16.10 -20.85
CA ARG A 56 4.89 16.39 -20.38
C ARG A 56 4.41 15.29 -19.46
N LEU A 57 4.15 15.67 -18.22
CA LEU A 57 3.78 14.75 -17.17
C LEU A 57 2.39 15.06 -16.65
N ILE A 58 1.71 14.00 -16.20
CA ILE A 58 0.54 14.04 -15.35
C ILE A 58 0.99 13.48 -14.01
N VAL A 59 0.84 14.28 -12.96
CA VAL A 59 1.23 13.90 -11.60
C VAL A 59 -0.02 13.85 -10.74
N THR A 60 -0.28 12.71 -10.10
CA THR A 60 -1.25 12.58 -9.02
C THR A 60 -0.47 12.64 -7.72
N GLY A 61 -1.00 13.27 -6.67
CA GLY A 61 -0.25 13.46 -5.43
C GLY A 61 -1.01 14.26 -4.40
N ARG A 62 -0.32 14.66 -3.34
CA ARG A 62 -0.81 15.61 -2.34
C ARG A 62 0.14 16.80 -2.30
N ARG A 63 -0.38 17.97 -1.95
CA ARG A 63 0.47 19.12 -1.67
C ARG A 63 0.82 19.07 -0.18
N ASP A 64 2.09 19.09 0.16
CA ASP A 64 2.52 19.11 1.56
C ASP A 64 2.05 20.43 2.22
N ASP A 65 1.68 20.32 3.50
CA ASP A 65 1.30 21.40 4.38
C ASP A 65 2.51 22.23 4.85
N ASP A 66 3.71 21.64 4.93
CA ASP A 66 4.87 22.21 5.61
C ASP A 66 5.89 22.89 4.69
N ASP A 67 6.24 22.30 3.54
CA ASP A 67 7.27 22.82 2.62
C ASP A 67 6.74 23.28 1.25
N LEU A 68 5.42 23.12 1.04
CA LEU A 68 4.67 23.49 -0.17
C LEU A 68 5.04 22.67 -1.42
N GLU A 69 5.76 21.57 -1.25
CA GLU A 69 6.07 20.61 -2.30
C GLU A 69 4.83 19.78 -2.66
N PHE A 70 4.96 18.99 -3.72
CA PHE A 70 3.88 18.13 -4.18
C PHE A 70 4.37 16.70 -4.24
N ASP A 71 4.06 15.96 -3.19
CA ASP A 71 4.42 14.55 -3.03
C ASP A 71 3.67 13.75 -4.08
N ALA A 72 4.41 13.33 -5.09
CA ALA A 72 3.83 12.61 -6.20
C ALA A 72 3.44 11.22 -5.74
N VAL A 73 2.16 10.94 -5.84
CA VAL A 73 1.53 9.61 -5.72
C VAL A 73 1.48 8.89 -7.08
N ARG A 74 1.80 9.53 -8.20
CA ARG A 74 1.98 8.83 -9.48
C ARG A 74 2.48 9.81 -10.51
N ILE A 75 3.49 9.42 -11.25
CA ILE A 75 3.93 10.18 -12.42
C ILE A 75 3.67 9.35 -13.68
N ARG A 76 3.00 9.96 -14.66
CA ARG A 76 2.83 9.36 -15.99
C ARG A 76 3.16 10.36 -17.09
N THR A 77 3.60 9.87 -18.24
CA THR A 77 3.66 10.70 -19.45
C THR A 77 2.25 11.09 -19.90
N SER A 78 2.11 12.25 -20.53
CA SER A 78 0.82 12.67 -21.10
C SER A 78 0.37 11.86 -22.32
N GLU A 79 1.28 11.04 -22.88
CA GLU A 79 1.06 10.25 -24.11
C GLU A 79 0.58 8.82 -23.83
N GLY A 80 0.43 8.44 -22.55
CA GLY A 80 -0.08 7.14 -22.14
C GLY A 80 1.04 6.15 -21.78
N ASP A 81 0.87 5.50 -20.63
CA ASP A 81 1.44 4.21 -20.25
C ASP A 81 2.89 4.10 -19.77
N ARG A 82 3.69 5.16 -19.75
CA ARG A 82 4.95 5.13 -18.98
C ARG A 82 4.70 5.68 -17.57
N VAL A 83 4.58 4.78 -16.59
CA VAL A 83 4.63 5.12 -15.15
C VAL A 83 6.08 5.39 -14.82
N LEU A 84 6.36 6.59 -14.35
CA LEU A 84 7.73 7.07 -14.12
C LEU A 84 8.08 7.07 -12.64
N SER A 85 7.07 7.22 -11.78
CA SER A 85 7.14 6.85 -10.37
C SER A 85 5.84 6.17 -9.98
N THR A 86 5.96 5.04 -9.30
CA THR A 86 5.01 4.63 -8.28
C THR A 86 5.42 5.32 -6.99
N PRO A 87 4.48 5.77 -6.17
CA PRO A 87 4.82 6.38 -4.91
C PRO A 87 4.79 5.39 -3.75
N ALA A 88 5.54 5.73 -2.73
CA ALA A 88 5.23 5.34 -1.37
C ALA A 88 3.84 5.91 -0.99
N PHE A 89 2.91 5.02 -0.64
CA PHE A 89 1.63 5.39 -0.04
C PHE A 89 1.81 5.50 1.47
N GLY A 90 1.83 6.73 1.97
CA GLY A 90 1.61 7.03 3.38
C GLY A 90 2.90 7.20 4.18
N ASP A 91 3.22 8.46 4.41
CA ASP A 91 3.71 9.06 5.66
C ASP A 91 3.27 8.29 6.92
N ASP A 92 3.88 7.12 7.17
CA ASP A 92 3.96 6.32 8.40
C ASP A 92 5.05 5.23 8.22
N ASP A 93 6.32 5.63 8.13
CA ASP A 93 7.61 4.95 8.45
C ASP A 93 7.70 3.41 8.71
N TRP A 94 6.93 2.57 8.05
CA TRP A 94 7.08 1.10 8.13
C TRP A 94 6.78 0.35 6.82
N PHE A 95 6.10 0.90 5.81
CA PHE A 95 5.83 0.18 4.55
C PHE A 95 6.03 1.04 3.31
N ASP A 96 7.29 1.16 2.91
CA ASP A 96 7.62 1.54 1.56
C ASP A 96 7.37 0.36 0.63
N ARG A 97 6.36 0.48 -0.25
CA ARG A 97 6.08 -0.52 -1.28
C ARG A 97 7.13 -0.53 -2.40
N ASP A 98 8.10 0.38 -2.35
CA ASP A 98 9.16 0.49 -3.32
C ASP A 98 10.45 -0.28 -2.93
N ARG A 99 10.46 -0.96 -1.77
CA ARG A 99 11.49 -1.98 -1.45
C ARG A 99 11.31 -3.29 -2.20
N PHE A 100 10.18 -3.44 -2.88
CA PHE A 100 9.80 -4.64 -3.61
C PHE A 100 10.02 -4.33 -5.11
N ASP A 101 11.06 -4.86 -5.72
CA ASP A 101 11.23 -4.83 -7.17
C ASP A 101 10.06 -5.61 -7.85
N ASP A 102 9.84 -5.44 -9.15
CA ASP A 102 8.73 -6.14 -9.86
C ASP A 102 8.80 -7.69 -9.73
N ASP A 103 9.97 -8.22 -9.36
CA ASP A 103 10.21 -9.65 -9.09
C ASP A 103 9.63 -10.11 -7.74
N ASP A 104 9.24 -9.17 -6.87
CA ASP A 104 8.77 -9.38 -5.50
C ASP A 104 7.24 -9.27 -5.39
N LEU A 105 6.52 -9.11 -6.50
CA LEU A 105 5.05 -9.08 -6.55
C LEU A 105 4.46 -10.41 -7.04
N ILE A 106 3.89 -11.17 -6.11
CA ILE A 106 3.33 -12.49 -6.38
C ILE A 106 1.82 -12.45 -6.29
N ILE A 107 1.17 -12.59 -7.45
CA ILE A 107 -0.28 -12.49 -7.56
C ILE A 107 -0.88 -13.83 -8.01
N GLY A 108 -1.79 -14.34 -7.18
CA GLY A 108 -2.62 -15.49 -7.46
C GLY A 108 -3.77 -15.22 -8.44
N SER A 109 -4.64 -16.22 -8.51
CA SER A 109 -5.83 -16.30 -9.36
C SER A 109 -7.10 -16.17 -8.52
N THR A 110 -8.26 -16.26 -9.16
CA THR A 110 -9.55 -16.33 -8.43
C THR A 110 -9.88 -17.77 -7.98
N THR A 111 -8.88 -18.65 -7.93
CA THR A 111 -9.02 -20.04 -7.50
C THR A 111 -7.93 -20.38 -6.47
N ARG A 112 -8.03 -21.55 -5.84
CA ARG A 112 -7.06 -21.97 -4.84
C ARG A 112 -5.64 -22.06 -5.40
N ASP A 113 -4.74 -21.28 -4.84
CA ASP A 113 -3.33 -21.21 -5.22
C ASP A 113 -2.38 -21.65 -4.09
N ARG A 114 -1.12 -21.89 -4.49
CA ARG A 114 0.02 -22.01 -3.57
C ARG A 114 1.07 -21.01 -4.05
N LEU A 115 1.26 -19.95 -3.28
CA LEU A 115 2.19 -18.87 -3.60
C LEU A 115 3.36 -18.96 -2.63
N VAL A 116 4.57 -18.82 -3.16
CA VAL A 116 5.82 -18.90 -2.40
C VAL A 116 6.68 -17.74 -2.88
N GLY A 117 7.03 -16.85 -1.96
CA GLY A 117 8.01 -15.80 -2.17
C GLY A 117 9.43 -16.31 -2.20
N THR A 118 10.34 -15.36 -2.07
CA THR A 118 11.77 -15.50 -2.22
C THR A 118 12.45 -15.44 -0.85
N ASP A 119 13.72 -15.06 -0.81
CA ASP A 119 14.40 -14.76 0.45
C ASP A 119 14.46 -13.23 0.70
N ASP A 120 13.92 -12.42 -0.21
CA ASP A 120 13.89 -10.96 -0.15
C ASP A 120 12.49 -10.50 0.32
N ASP A 121 12.29 -9.18 0.51
CA ASP A 121 10.98 -8.62 0.87
C ASP A 121 9.96 -8.96 -0.27
N ASP A 122 8.86 -9.70 -0.01
CA ASP A 122 7.81 -9.99 -1.02
C ASP A 122 6.40 -9.40 -0.73
N VAL A 123 5.64 -9.07 -1.79
CA VAL A 123 4.21 -8.74 -1.75
C VAL A 123 3.37 -9.90 -2.32
N LEU A 124 2.59 -10.55 -1.46
CA LEU A 124 1.75 -11.68 -1.84
C LEU A 124 0.27 -11.31 -1.86
N ILE A 125 -0.39 -11.53 -3.00
CA ILE A 125 -1.83 -11.31 -3.21
C ILE A 125 -2.49 -12.60 -3.68
N GLY A 126 -3.16 -13.33 -2.79
CA GLY A 126 -3.87 -14.57 -3.12
C GLY A 126 -5.03 -14.35 -4.12
N LYS A 127 -5.73 -13.23 -3.98
CA LYS A 127 -7.04 -12.93 -4.60
C LYS A 127 -8.12 -13.87 -4.07
N GLY A 128 -8.83 -14.59 -4.94
CA GLY A 128 -9.98 -15.39 -4.51
C GLY A 128 -9.57 -16.85 -4.38
N GLY A 129 -9.91 -17.53 -3.31
CA GLY A 129 -9.44 -18.90 -3.18
C GLY A 129 -9.51 -19.40 -1.76
N ASN A 130 -8.61 -20.31 -1.42
CA ASN A 130 -8.30 -20.68 -0.03
C ASN A 130 -6.83 -21.04 -0.10
N ASP A 131 -6.02 -20.01 -0.15
CA ASP A 131 -4.67 -20.08 -0.66
C ASP A 131 -3.69 -20.51 0.42
N VAL A 132 -2.52 -20.98 -0.02
CA VAL A 132 -1.38 -21.25 0.86
C VAL A 132 -0.28 -20.29 0.44
N LEU A 133 0.05 -19.36 1.32
CA LEU A 133 1.00 -18.29 1.09
C LEU A 133 2.22 -18.55 1.97
N THR A 134 3.40 -18.51 1.36
CA THR A 134 4.70 -18.59 2.04
C THR A 134 5.45 -17.34 1.65
N GLY A 135 5.78 -16.49 2.61
CA GLY A 135 6.49 -15.24 2.35
C GLY A 135 7.95 -15.54 2.03
N GLY A 136 8.70 -15.95 3.05
CA GLY A 136 10.07 -16.36 2.89
C GLY A 136 10.92 -15.84 4.02
N ARG A 137 12.03 -15.19 3.67
CA ARG A 137 12.85 -14.43 4.61
C ARG A 137 12.50 -12.95 4.47
N ASP A 138 13.09 -12.16 5.36
CA ASP A 138 12.94 -10.70 5.40
C ASP A 138 11.46 -10.29 5.55
N ARG A 139 11.03 -9.17 4.97
CA ARG A 139 9.77 -8.52 5.36
C ARG A 139 8.70 -8.68 4.30
N ASP A 140 7.74 -9.55 4.59
CA ASP A 140 6.68 -9.85 3.64
C ASP A 140 5.39 -9.05 3.91
N LEU A 141 4.68 -8.72 2.82
CA LEU A 141 3.37 -8.09 2.83
C LEU A 141 2.31 -9.00 2.21
N PHE A 142 1.38 -9.47 3.05
CA PHE A 142 0.24 -10.24 2.59
C PHE A 142 -0.97 -9.33 2.41
N VAL A 143 -1.43 -9.15 1.17
CA VAL A 143 -2.47 -8.19 0.81
C VAL A 143 -3.82 -8.87 0.64
N PHE A 144 -4.83 -8.32 1.32
CA PHE A 144 -6.22 -8.74 1.22
C PHE A 144 -7.06 -7.61 0.64
N GLU A 145 -7.62 -7.83 -0.55
CA GLU A 145 -8.38 -6.82 -1.28
C GLU A 145 -9.88 -6.87 -0.97
N ARG A 146 -10.38 -8.05 -0.58
CA ARG A 146 -11.79 -8.27 -0.25
C ARG A 146 -11.95 -9.23 0.91
N VAL A 147 -13.04 -9.05 1.65
CA VAL A 147 -13.55 -10.02 2.64
C VAL A 147 -13.77 -11.41 2.03
N SER A 148 -14.06 -11.46 0.73
CA SER A 148 -14.35 -12.67 -0.03
C SER A 148 -13.12 -13.35 -0.64
N ASP A 149 -11.92 -12.86 -0.36
CA ASP A 149 -10.67 -13.40 -0.92
C ASP A 149 -10.42 -14.85 -0.47
N GLY A 150 -11.09 -15.28 0.59
CA GLY A 150 -11.14 -16.68 1.01
C GLY A 150 -10.64 -16.84 2.42
N ARG A 151 -10.33 -18.09 2.80
CA ARG A 151 -9.71 -18.42 4.07
C ARG A 151 -8.29 -18.94 3.84
N ASP A 152 -7.38 -18.00 3.67
CA ASP A 152 -5.99 -18.26 3.32
C ASP A 152 -5.20 -18.78 4.52
N ARG A 153 -4.04 -19.36 4.23
CA ARG A 153 -3.08 -19.86 5.21
C ARG A 153 -1.71 -19.28 4.90
N ILE A 154 -1.15 -18.52 5.83
CA ILE A 154 0.24 -18.05 5.76
C ILE A 154 1.08 -19.02 6.58
N THR A 155 2.13 -19.59 5.97
CA THR A 155 2.85 -20.73 6.54
C THR A 155 4.00 -20.36 7.48
N ASP A 156 4.50 -19.13 7.37
CA ASP A 156 5.79 -18.70 7.92
C ASP A 156 5.78 -17.25 8.44
N PHE A 157 4.59 -16.69 8.71
CA PHE A 157 4.44 -15.31 9.17
C PHE A 157 5.35 -14.99 10.38
N SER A 158 6.27 -14.05 10.19
CA SER A 158 7.18 -13.48 11.18
C SER A 158 6.56 -12.23 11.80
N PRO A 159 6.06 -12.26 13.05
CA PRO A 159 5.49 -11.07 13.69
C PRO A 159 6.51 -9.96 13.94
N ARG A 160 7.80 -10.22 13.74
CA ARG A 160 8.87 -9.24 13.88
C ARG A 160 9.03 -8.38 12.63
N GLU A 161 8.71 -8.91 11.46
CA GLU A 161 9.04 -8.35 10.15
C GLU A 161 7.79 -8.13 9.28
N ASP A 162 6.90 -9.12 9.23
CA ASP A 162 5.80 -9.18 8.26
C ASP A 162 4.58 -8.34 8.65
N ALA A 163 3.78 -8.02 7.64
CA ALA A 163 2.48 -7.39 7.82
C ALA A 163 1.37 -7.93 6.92
N LEU A 164 0.15 -7.64 7.37
CA LEU A 164 -1.10 -7.92 6.68
C LEU A 164 -1.70 -6.59 6.20
N ASP A 165 -1.88 -6.41 4.89
CA ASP A 165 -2.53 -5.22 4.33
C ASP A 165 -4.01 -5.47 4.09
N MET A 166 -4.84 -4.80 4.89
CA MET A 166 -6.30 -4.88 4.85
C MET A 166 -6.94 -3.53 4.53
N ARG A 167 -6.16 -2.51 4.13
CA ARG A 167 -6.66 -1.17 3.82
C ARG A 167 -7.76 -1.18 2.76
N ALA A 168 -7.64 -2.08 1.78
CA ALA A 168 -8.63 -2.25 0.73
C ALA A 168 -9.98 -2.78 1.26
N ILE A 169 -9.98 -3.55 2.35
CA ILE A 169 -11.18 -4.03 3.04
C ILE A 169 -11.79 -2.92 3.88
N PHE A 170 -10.95 -2.15 4.59
CA PHE A 170 -11.42 -1.20 5.61
C PHE A 170 -11.70 0.23 5.12
N ASN A 171 -11.44 0.59 3.86
CA ASN A 171 -11.70 1.93 3.28
C ASN A 171 -13.20 2.35 3.18
N ARG A 172 -14.04 2.06 4.19
CA ARG A 172 -15.43 2.49 4.30
C ARG A 172 -15.64 3.34 5.57
N PRO A 173 -16.42 4.44 5.51
CA PRO A 173 -16.36 5.54 6.47
C PRO A 173 -17.06 5.34 7.83
N ASN A 174 -17.39 4.11 8.27
CA ASN A 174 -18.29 3.88 9.41
C ASN A 174 -17.59 3.39 10.69
N TYR A 175 -16.39 3.88 11.00
CA TYR A 175 -15.66 3.54 12.24
C TYR A 175 -16.37 4.06 13.49
N ARG A 176 -16.48 3.25 14.56
CA ARG A 176 -17.14 3.64 15.82
C ARG A 176 -16.18 3.83 16.98
N SER A 177 -15.07 3.11 17.02
CA SER A 177 -14.03 3.24 18.05
C SER A 177 -12.81 4.02 17.57
N ARG A 178 -11.92 4.34 18.53
CA ARG A 178 -10.65 5.03 18.27
C ARG A 178 -9.57 4.12 17.69
N ASN A 179 -9.74 2.80 17.80
CA ASN A 179 -8.85 1.80 17.24
C ASN A 179 -9.67 0.93 16.27
N PRO A 180 -9.51 1.13 14.94
CA PRO A 180 -10.23 0.35 13.94
C PRO A 180 -10.08 -1.17 14.12
N LEU A 181 -9.00 -1.65 14.76
CA LEU A 181 -8.83 -3.07 15.05
C LEU A 181 -9.81 -3.59 16.12
N ASP A 182 -10.22 -2.77 17.09
CA ASP A 182 -11.10 -3.22 18.18
C ASP A 182 -12.54 -3.47 17.71
N ASP A 183 -12.94 -2.83 16.61
CA ASP A 183 -14.28 -2.96 16.03
C ASP A 183 -14.36 -4.07 14.98
N TYR A 184 -13.26 -4.28 14.22
CA TYR A 184 -13.30 -5.05 12.98
C TYR A 184 -12.38 -6.27 12.98
N LEU A 185 -11.40 -6.37 13.87
CA LEU A 185 -10.41 -7.45 13.87
C LEU A 185 -10.48 -8.26 15.17
N GLU A 186 -10.56 -9.57 15.04
CA GLU A 186 -10.42 -10.48 16.18
C GLU A 186 -9.28 -11.47 15.90
N LEU A 187 -8.29 -11.48 16.79
CA LEU A 187 -7.24 -12.48 16.80
C LEU A 187 -7.64 -13.63 17.73
N ARG A 188 -7.75 -14.84 17.17
CA ARG A 188 -8.11 -16.03 17.94
C ARG A 188 -7.04 -17.11 17.84
N GLN A 189 -6.40 -17.43 18.97
CA GLN A 189 -5.48 -18.56 19.06
C GLN A 189 -6.22 -19.89 18.88
N PHE A 190 -5.67 -20.78 18.04
CA PHE A 190 -6.11 -22.16 17.88
C PHE A 190 -4.90 -23.11 17.78
N GLY A 191 -4.59 -23.78 18.89
CA GLY A 191 -3.37 -24.60 18.98
C GLY A 191 -2.14 -23.72 18.75
N ALA A 192 -1.29 -24.11 17.79
CA ALA A 192 -0.11 -23.34 17.41
C ALA A 192 -0.39 -22.17 16.43
N HIS A 193 -1.61 -22.06 15.88
CA HIS A 193 -1.93 -21.10 14.83
C HIS A 193 -2.77 -19.95 15.38
N THR A 194 -2.73 -18.79 14.71
CA THR A 194 -3.64 -17.68 14.99
C THR A 194 -4.61 -17.49 13.83
N GLN A 195 -5.89 -17.35 14.14
CA GLN A 195 -6.90 -16.94 13.16
C GLN A 195 -7.06 -15.43 13.24
N VAL A 196 -6.86 -14.76 12.12
CA VAL A 196 -7.18 -13.34 11.94
C VAL A 196 -8.58 -13.27 11.33
N ARG A 197 -9.51 -12.72 12.09
CA ARG A 197 -10.93 -12.69 11.75
C ARG A 197 -11.38 -11.25 11.59
N ILE A 198 -12.26 -11.01 10.63
CA ILE A 198 -12.83 -9.70 10.37
C ILE A 198 -14.35 -9.68 10.57
N ASP A 199 -14.87 -8.56 11.06
CA ASP A 199 -16.29 -8.21 11.05
C ASP A 199 -16.56 -7.31 9.82
N PRO A 200 -17.15 -7.82 8.72
CA PRO A 200 -17.24 -7.06 7.47
C PRO A 200 -18.22 -5.87 7.49
N ASP A 201 -19.20 -5.87 8.38
CA ASP A 201 -20.21 -4.81 8.52
C ASP A 201 -19.96 -3.86 9.69
N GLY A 202 -19.09 -4.24 10.64
CA GLY A 202 -18.61 -3.34 11.69
C GLY A 202 -19.65 -2.88 12.69
N ASP A 203 -20.88 -3.37 12.55
CA ASP A 203 -21.80 -3.43 13.64
C ASP A 203 -21.47 -4.70 14.41
N LEU A 204 -21.09 -4.54 15.69
CA LEU A 204 -20.91 -5.63 16.67
C LEU A 204 -22.21 -6.44 16.92
N GLY A 205 -23.01 -6.69 15.88
CA GLY A 205 -24.35 -7.23 15.81
C GLY A 205 -24.38 -8.66 15.27
N ASN A 206 -25.42 -9.00 14.51
CA ASN A 206 -25.87 -10.38 14.25
C ASN A 206 -25.05 -11.18 13.22
N ARG A 207 -23.94 -10.66 12.68
CA ARG A 207 -23.05 -11.41 11.79
C ARG A 207 -21.79 -11.85 12.54
N PRO A 208 -21.43 -13.15 12.47
CA PRO A 208 -20.22 -13.61 13.12
C PRO A 208 -18.98 -13.14 12.36
N PHE A 209 -17.93 -12.76 13.08
CA PHE A 209 -16.58 -12.59 12.56
C PHE A 209 -16.20 -13.73 11.60
N GLN A 210 -15.71 -13.39 10.42
CA GLN A 210 -15.28 -14.33 9.39
C GLN A 210 -13.76 -14.45 9.42
N THR A 211 -13.22 -15.67 9.35
CA THR A 211 -11.77 -15.86 9.24
C THR A 211 -11.31 -15.39 7.87
N LEU A 212 -10.42 -14.39 7.85
CA LEU A 212 -9.76 -13.91 6.65
C LEU A 212 -8.52 -14.77 6.37
N VAL A 213 -7.64 -14.90 7.36
CA VAL A 213 -6.39 -15.66 7.22
C VAL A 213 -6.04 -16.43 8.50
N ILE A 214 -5.37 -17.56 8.31
CA ILE A 214 -4.76 -18.36 9.37
C ILE A 214 -3.25 -18.19 9.29
N LEU A 215 -2.64 -17.69 10.36
CA LEU A 215 -1.19 -17.59 10.51
C LEU A 215 -0.69 -18.84 11.21
N GLU A 216 0.07 -19.67 10.49
CA GLU A 216 0.52 -20.93 11.01
C GLU A 216 1.70 -20.78 11.96
N ASN A 217 1.68 -21.50 13.09
CA ASN A 217 2.76 -21.48 14.08
C ASN A 217 3.03 -20.09 14.68
N THR A 218 2.09 -19.16 14.54
CA THR A 218 2.14 -17.81 15.10
C THR A 218 1.25 -17.70 16.33
N LEU A 219 1.80 -17.17 17.43
CA LEU A 219 1.01 -16.88 18.64
C LEU A 219 0.31 -15.52 18.51
N SER A 220 -0.95 -15.46 18.94
CA SER A 220 -1.77 -14.24 18.82
C SER A 220 -1.23 -13.09 19.67
N GLY A 221 -0.49 -13.40 20.74
CA GLY A 221 0.15 -12.41 21.61
C GLY A 221 1.37 -11.74 20.99
N ASP A 222 1.92 -12.29 19.90
CA ASP A 222 3.07 -11.72 19.20
C ASP A 222 2.65 -10.74 18.10
N ILE A 223 1.37 -10.73 17.74
CA ILE A 223 0.80 -9.86 16.71
C ILE A 223 0.31 -8.56 17.37
N SER A 224 0.65 -7.43 16.79
CA SER A 224 0.15 -6.12 17.24
C SER A 224 -0.24 -5.22 16.07
N THR A 225 -0.63 -3.98 16.37
CA THR A 225 -0.97 -2.96 15.37
C THR A 225 0.14 -2.71 14.33
N LYS A 226 1.40 -3.01 14.66
CA LYS A 226 2.52 -2.89 13.71
C LYS A 226 2.43 -3.89 12.54
N ASN A 227 1.72 -4.99 12.74
CA ASN A 227 1.62 -6.09 11.79
C ASN A 227 0.37 -5.96 10.90
N VAL A 228 -0.49 -4.98 11.12
CA VAL A 228 -1.77 -4.86 10.41
C VAL A 228 -1.94 -3.44 9.88
N LEU A 229 -2.04 -3.32 8.57
CA LEU A 229 -2.34 -2.07 7.89
C LEU A 229 -3.85 -2.03 7.60
N THR A 230 -4.54 -1.01 8.10
CA THR A 230 -6.01 -0.86 7.97
C THR A 230 -6.40 0.52 7.50
#